data_AF-S6H2S4-F1
#
_entry.id   AF-S6H2S4-F1
#
_cell.length_a   1.000
_cell.length_b   1.000
_cell.length_c   1.000
_cell.angle_alpha   90.00
_cell.angle_beta   90.00
_cell.angle_gamma   90.00
#
_symmetry.space_group_name_H-M   'P 1'
#
loop_
_entity.id
_entity.type
_entity.pdbx_description
1 polymer ?
#
loop_
_entity_poly.entity_id
_entity_poly.type
_entity_poly.pdbx_seq_one_letter_code
_entity_poly.pdbx_strand_id
1 'polypeptide(L)'
;MAAAFQSAASGVSIADLKSHPVMVFPVRFSWEALIHANHKDHMIMIDALSGLTEPLCFDLFRYWHCRLGQTPDEGLPALPGQLQSNLMMAGALLINGLTHQSVVLGGAAFSHKITRGLGLVLRQPEWEQMPYGGEVGGIVIHALSLYSQMIQTQSSTAKFIQALSLLEFLAFPKAYQKFTKVKTVISRYITTCPSERKKILDRFEELTGKKDPVTGDEMGLRTRIVHIGGRLEFLVPSGRDREALFLELDGYVRCVIDHMIDHSSLSWDSYEEVKAQM
;
A
#
# COMPACT_ATOMS: atom_id res chain seq x y z
N MET A 1 32.65 -14.01 11.07
CA MET A 1 33.41 -12.92 11.77
C MET A 1 33.46 -11.62 10.97
N ALA A 2 33.78 -11.66 9.66
CA ALA A 2 33.79 -10.45 8.81
C ALA A 2 32.43 -9.76 8.65
N ALA A 3 31.33 -10.52 8.56
CA ALA A 3 29.97 -9.96 8.39
C ALA A 3 29.47 -9.17 9.62
N ALA A 4 29.80 -9.63 10.83
CA ALA A 4 29.48 -8.91 12.07
C ALA A 4 30.25 -7.59 12.16
N PHE A 5 31.52 -7.57 11.71
CA PHE A 5 32.29 -6.34 11.62
C PHE A 5 31.73 -5.38 10.56
N GLN A 6 31.29 -5.87 9.41
CA GLN A 6 30.65 -5.06 8.37
C GLN A 6 29.30 -4.49 8.82
N SER A 7 28.48 -5.27 9.53
CA SER A 7 27.24 -4.76 10.13
C SER A 7 27.50 -3.79 11.29
N ALA A 8 28.59 -3.93 12.04
CA ALA A 8 28.99 -2.91 13.00
C ALA A 8 29.50 -1.63 12.30
N ALA A 9 30.21 -1.78 11.18
CA ALA A 9 30.72 -0.67 10.38
C ALA A 9 29.62 0.13 9.67
N SER A 10 28.39 -0.39 9.56
CA SER A 10 27.26 0.37 9.03
C SER A 10 26.79 1.49 9.98
N GLY A 11 27.30 1.53 11.21
CA GLY A 11 26.93 2.52 12.23
C GLY A 11 25.58 2.24 12.91
N VAL A 12 24.95 1.10 12.62
CA VAL A 12 23.70 0.69 13.26
C VAL A 12 24.00 0.04 14.60
N SER A 13 23.41 0.57 15.67
CA SER A 13 23.68 0.13 17.03
C SER A 13 22.41 -0.14 17.84
N ILE A 14 22.58 -0.75 19.01
CA ILE A 14 21.50 -0.89 20.00
C ILE A 14 21.00 0.48 20.46
N ALA A 15 21.85 1.52 20.47
CA ALA A 15 21.44 2.86 20.86
C ALA A 15 20.41 3.44 19.87
N ASP A 16 20.61 3.20 18.56
CA ASP A 16 19.63 3.57 17.54
C ASP A 16 18.30 2.84 17.79
N LEU A 17 18.34 1.53 18.06
CA LEU A 17 17.11 0.78 18.33
C LEU A 17 16.37 1.28 19.58
N LYS A 18 17.09 1.76 20.60
CA LYS A 18 16.48 2.34 21.81
C LYS A 18 15.87 3.73 21.59
N SER A 19 16.34 4.46 20.57
CA SER A 19 15.84 5.80 20.26
C SER A 19 14.67 5.81 19.27
N HIS A 20 14.26 4.65 18.76
CA HIS A 20 13.18 4.52 17.78
C HIS A 20 12.05 3.61 18.32
N PRO A 21 10.80 3.79 17.84
CA PRO A 21 9.77 2.79 18.02
C PRO A 21 10.22 1.45 17.42
N VAL A 22 10.13 0.37 18.19
CA VAL A 22 10.51 -0.97 17.75
C VAL A 22 9.29 -1.84 17.51
N MET A 23 9.30 -2.55 16.39
CA MET A 23 8.32 -3.60 16.11
C MET A 23 8.93 -4.94 16.51
N VAL A 24 8.20 -5.69 17.36
CA VAL A 24 8.64 -7.00 17.84
C VAL A 24 7.65 -8.05 17.38
N PHE A 25 8.13 -9.04 16.65
CA PHE A 25 7.31 -10.15 16.15
C PHE A 25 8.13 -11.44 16.14
N PRO A 26 7.48 -12.61 16.34
CA PRO A 26 8.15 -13.89 16.25
C PRO A 26 8.47 -14.22 14.79
N VAL A 27 9.70 -14.65 14.53
CA VAL A 27 10.15 -15.14 13.22
C VAL A 27 10.95 -16.44 13.40
N ARG A 28 10.82 -17.35 12.43
CA ARG A 28 11.61 -18.60 12.40
C ARG A 28 12.79 -18.42 11.48
N PHE A 29 13.99 -18.70 11.97
CA PHE A 29 15.22 -18.65 11.20
C PHE A 29 16.27 -19.60 11.79
N SER A 30 17.30 -19.94 11.00
CA SER A 30 18.43 -20.74 11.49
C SER A 30 19.49 -19.83 12.10
N TRP A 31 19.71 -20.00 13.40
CA TRP A 31 20.76 -19.26 14.12
C TRP A 31 22.17 -19.61 13.62
N GLU A 32 22.39 -20.88 13.31
CA GLU A 32 23.66 -21.36 12.77
C GLU A 32 23.95 -20.77 11.39
N ALA A 33 22.93 -20.72 10.52
CA ALA A 33 23.08 -20.09 9.20
C ALA A 33 23.40 -18.60 9.32
N LEU A 34 22.80 -17.91 10.29
CA LEU A 34 23.04 -16.50 10.54
C LEU A 34 24.48 -16.21 11.00
N ILE A 35 25.06 -17.06 11.86
CA ILE A 35 26.45 -16.87 12.33
C ILE A 35 27.46 -16.99 11.17
N HIS A 36 27.18 -17.87 10.20
CA HIS A 36 28.02 -18.13 9.04
C HIS A 36 27.69 -17.27 7.82
N ALA A 37 26.62 -16.47 7.90
CA ALA A 37 26.16 -15.59 6.84
C ALA A 37 27.17 -14.49 6.51
N ASN A 38 27.19 -14.06 5.25
CA ASN A 38 27.94 -12.88 4.82
C ASN A 38 27.07 -11.61 4.92
N HIS A 39 27.65 -10.43 4.69
CA HIS A 39 26.90 -9.17 4.80
C HIS A 39 25.75 -9.04 3.79
N LYS A 40 25.88 -9.61 2.58
CA LYS A 40 24.78 -9.64 1.59
C LYS A 40 23.61 -10.46 2.11
N ASP A 41 23.88 -11.60 2.73
CA ASP A 41 22.84 -12.44 3.34
C ASP A 41 22.13 -11.70 4.49
N HIS A 42 22.87 -10.90 5.27
CA HIS A 42 22.26 -10.02 6.28
C HIS A 42 21.33 -8.98 5.65
N MET A 43 21.69 -8.39 4.51
CA MET A 43 20.82 -7.41 3.82
C MET A 43 19.54 -8.07 3.32
N ILE A 44 19.66 -9.28 2.75
CA ILE A 44 18.50 -10.09 2.33
C ILE A 44 17.60 -10.40 3.53
N MET A 45 18.18 -10.72 4.69
CA MET A 45 17.41 -10.96 5.92
C MET A 45 16.65 -9.70 6.37
N ILE A 46 17.30 -8.52 6.39
CA ILE A 46 16.64 -7.26 6.76
C ILE A 46 15.47 -6.96 5.80
N ASP A 47 15.69 -7.10 4.49
CA ASP A 47 14.65 -6.89 3.48
C ASP A 47 13.49 -7.89 3.64
N ALA A 48 13.80 -9.17 3.88
CA ALA A 48 12.77 -10.18 4.14
C ALA A 48 11.95 -9.89 5.41
N LEU A 49 12.58 -9.45 6.49
CA LEU A 49 11.88 -9.05 7.72
C LEU A 49 11.00 -7.82 7.49
N SER A 50 11.48 -6.84 6.72
CA SER A 50 10.64 -5.71 6.29
C SER A 50 9.45 -6.19 5.46
N GLY A 51 9.66 -7.09 4.49
CA GLY A 51 8.59 -7.66 3.66
C GLY A 51 7.55 -8.46 4.44
N LEU A 52 7.91 -9.07 5.57
CA LEU A 52 6.96 -9.74 6.47
C LEU A 52 6.12 -8.75 7.28
N THR A 53 6.68 -7.59 7.63
CA THR A 53 6.01 -6.61 8.51
C THR A 53 5.09 -5.67 7.75
N GLU A 54 5.34 -5.42 6.47
CA GLU A 54 4.47 -4.60 5.62
C GLU A 54 3.00 -5.07 5.61
N PRO A 55 2.68 -6.30 5.16
CA PRO A 55 1.32 -6.79 5.13
C PRO A 55 0.75 -7.10 6.51
N LEU A 56 1.61 -7.34 7.51
CA LEU A 56 1.17 -7.65 8.87
C LEU A 56 0.46 -6.46 9.54
N CYS A 57 0.89 -5.23 9.26
CA CYS A 57 0.37 -4.06 9.98
C CYS A 57 0.63 -2.71 9.29
N PHE A 58 1.77 -2.54 8.64
CA PHE A 58 2.16 -1.24 8.09
C PHE A 58 1.27 -0.80 6.92
N ASP A 59 0.82 -1.73 6.09
CA ASP A 59 -0.11 -1.42 5.01
C ASP A 59 -1.46 -0.91 5.56
N LEU A 60 -1.89 -1.44 6.70
CA LEU A 60 -3.08 -0.98 7.39
C LEU A 60 -2.87 0.39 8.06
N PHE A 61 -1.71 0.63 8.69
CA PHE A 61 -1.40 1.95 9.27
C PHE A 61 -1.33 3.04 8.21
N ARG A 62 -0.71 2.75 7.08
CA ARG A 62 -0.70 3.62 5.92
C ARG A 62 -2.12 3.90 5.44
N TYR A 63 -2.96 2.87 5.36
CA TYR A 63 -4.35 3.03 5.00
C TYR A 63 -5.13 3.92 5.99
N TRP A 64 -4.97 3.74 7.31
CA TRP A 64 -5.69 4.55 8.29
C TRP A 64 -5.19 5.99 8.41
N HIS A 65 -3.89 6.23 8.24
CA HIS A 65 -3.26 7.50 8.59
C HIS A 65 -2.73 8.31 7.40
N CYS A 66 -2.58 7.71 6.22
CA CYS A 66 -2.13 8.40 5.01
C CYS A 66 -3.23 8.38 3.96
N ARG A 67 -3.27 9.39 3.08
CA ARG A 67 -4.24 9.44 1.97
C ARG A 67 -3.57 9.43 0.61
N LEU A 68 -4.33 8.99 -0.39
CA LEU A 68 -3.92 9.17 -1.78
C LEU A 68 -4.08 10.64 -2.17
N GLY A 69 -2.95 11.31 -2.41
CA GLY A 69 -2.88 12.67 -2.95
C GLY A 69 -1.99 12.75 -4.19
N GLN A 70 -1.94 13.92 -4.80
CA GLN A 70 -1.04 14.22 -5.91
C GLN A 70 0.41 14.02 -5.46
N THR A 71 0.79 14.62 -4.34
CA THR A 71 2.06 14.37 -3.67
C THR A 71 1.93 13.25 -2.63
N PRO A 72 3.00 12.50 -2.36
CA PRO A 72 3.00 11.56 -1.23
C PRO A 72 2.68 12.30 0.08
N ASP A 73 1.91 11.65 0.96
CA ASP A 73 1.52 12.17 2.27
C ASP A 73 2.76 12.35 3.16
N GLU A 74 2.87 13.48 3.88
CA GLU A 74 4.01 13.75 4.77
C GLU A 74 4.06 12.78 5.96
N GLY A 75 2.93 12.17 6.29
CA GLY A 75 2.82 11.12 7.28
C GLY A 75 3.43 9.79 6.84
N LEU A 76 3.72 9.54 5.56
CA LEU A 76 4.16 8.22 5.11
C LEU A 76 5.35 7.67 5.93
N PRO A 77 5.19 6.52 6.60
CA PRO A 77 6.25 5.96 7.39
C PRO A 77 7.35 5.39 6.49
N ALA A 78 8.58 5.45 7.01
CA ALA A 78 9.72 4.75 6.46
C ALA A 78 9.45 3.23 6.37
N LEU A 79 10.28 2.50 5.61
CA LEU A 79 10.18 1.05 5.65
C LEU A 79 10.56 0.51 7.03
N PRO A 80 9.91 -0.57 7.49
CA PRO A 80 10.32 -1.27 8.69
C PRO A 80 11.82 -1.61 8.64
N GLY A 81 12.55 -1.20 9.69
CA GLY A 81 13.99 -1.38 9.78
C GLY A 81 14.82 -0.19 9.28
N GLN A 82 14.27 0.77 8.53
CA GLN A 82 15.00 2.02 8.23
C GLN A 82 15.21 2.87 9.48
N LEU A 83 16.35 3.55 9.55
CA LEU A 83 16.70 4.41 10.69
C LEU A 83 16.52 5.88 10.34
N GLN A 84 15.92 6.66 11.25
CA GLN A 84 15.79 8.09 11.06
C GLN A 84 17.14 8.81 11.17
N SER A 85 18.06 8.28 12.00
CA SER A 85 19.43 8.81 12.14
C SER A 85 20.24 8.69 10.84
N ASN A 86 19.91 7.71 10.00
CA ASN A 86 20.49 7.54 8.67
C ASN A 86 19.52 6.80 7.74
N LEU A 87 18.80 7.55 6.90
CA LEU A 87 17.77 7.01 6.00
C LEU A 87 18.30 6.00 4.96
N MET A 88 19.62 5.98 4.74
CA MET A 88 20.28 5.02 3.84
C MET A 88 20.61 3.70 4.53
N MET A 89 20.46 3.62 5.85
CA MET A 89 20.77 2.44 6.65
C MET A 89 19.48 1.81 7.18
N ALA A 90 19.55 0.49 7.30
CA ALA A 90 18.53 -0.32 7.90
C ALA A 90 19.14 -1.22 8.98
N GLY A 91 18.32 -1.58 9.96
CA GLY A 91 18.72 -2.37 11.11
C GLY A 91 17.65 -3.36 11.54
N ALA A 92 18.09 -4.50 12.07
CA ALA A 92 17.23 -5.47 12.73
C ALA A 92 17.96 -6.07 13.94
N LEU A 93 17.23 -6.33 15.02
CA LEU A 93 17.73 -7.07 16.17
C LEU A 93 17.10 -8.46 16.17
N LEU A 94 17.93 -9.48 16.04
CA LEU A 94 17.52 -10.88 16.12
C LEU A 94 17.89 -11.44 17.49
N ILE A 95 16.92 -12.06 18.16
CA ILE A 95 17.09 -12.66 19.47
C ILE A 95 16.70 -14.14 19.37
N ASN A 96 17.60 -15.01 19.79
CA ASN A 96 17.31 -16.43 19.98
C ASN A 96 16.57 -16.61 21.32
N GLY A 97 15.29 -16.96 21.26
CA GLY A 97 14.48 -17.15 22.46
C GLY A 97 14.90 -18.32 23.36
N LEU A 98 15.68 -19.29 22.85
CA LEU A 98 16.14 -20.46 23.61
C LEU A 98 17.49 -20.22 24.28
N THR A 99 18.43 -19.59 23.58
CA THR A 99 19.80 -19.37 24.07
C THR A 99 20.03 -17.97 24.64
N HIS A 100 19.06 -17.07 24.50
CA HIS A 100 19.16 -15.64 24.84
C HIS A 100 20.30 -14.90 24.12
N GLN A 101 20.83 -15.47 23.04
CA GLN A 101 21.81 -14.81 22.20
C GLN A 101 21.12 -13.77 21.31
N SER A 102 21.79 -12.65 21.07
CA SER A 102 21.26 -11.57 20.23
C SER A 102 22.31 -11.04 19.27
N VAL A 103 21.88 -10.62 18.08
CA VAL A 103 22.74 -9.95 17.10
C VAL A 103 22.01 -8.78 16.45
N VAL A 104 22.72 -7.66 16.31
CA VAL A 104 22.27 -6.53 15.51
C VAL A 104 22.80 -6.71 14.09
N LEU A 105 21.88 -6.72 13.14
CA LEU A 105 22.19 -6.61 11.73
C LEU A 105 22.03 -5.15 11.31
N GLY A 106 22.95 -4.67 10.49
CA GLY A 106 22.97 -3.30 10.02
C GLY A 106 23.60 -3.19 8.64
N GLY A 107 23.08 -2.28 7.81
CA GLY A 107 23.62 -1.98 6.48
C GLY A 107 22.62 -1.29 5.56
N ALA A 108 23.05 -1.00 4.34
CA ALA A 108 22.23 -0.36 3.32
C ALA A 108 21.32 -1.39 2.60
N ALA A 109 20.34 -1.93 3.32
CA ALA A 109 19.45 -2.97 2.78
C ALA A 109 18.51 -2.43 1.68
N PHE A 110 18.20 -1.13 1.70
CA PHE A 110 17.27 -0.49 0.77
C PHE A 110 17.99 0.49 -0.15
N SER A 111 18.42 0.04 -1.33
CA SER A 111 19.21 0.85 -2.25
C SER A 111 18.41 1.85 -3.10
N HIS A 112 17.09 1.68 -3.21
CA HIS A 112 16.25 2.42 -4.17
C HIS A 112 15.00 3.07 -3.56
N LYS A 113 14.87 3.10 -2.23
CA LYS A 113 13.74 3.74 -1.54
C LYS A 113 14.19 5.06 -0.93
N ILE A 114 13.66 6.16 -1.45
CA ILE A 114 13.84 7.49 -0.87
C ILE A 114 12.73 7.70 0.15
N THR A 115 13.10 7.82 1.42
CA THR A 115 12.17 8.15 2.50
C THR A 115 12.09 9.66 2.66
N ARG A 116 10.88 10.21 2.61
CA ARG A 116 10.60 11.64 2.80
C ARG A 116 9.30 11.79 3.59
N GLY A 117 9.28 12.76 4.48
CA GLY A 117 8.11 13.07 5.30
C GLY A 117 8.50 13.37 6.74
N LEU A 118 7.48 13.66 7.54
CA LEU A 118 7.60 13.80 9.00
C LEU A 118 7.38 12.45 9.71
N GLY A 119 6.78 11.48 9.01
CA GLY A 119 6.47 10.15 9.54
C GLY A 119 5.18 10.11 10.35
N LEU A 120 4.77 8.90 10.73
CA LEU A 120 3.56 8.69 11.54
C LEU A 120 3.89 8.69 13.03
N VAL A 121 3.09 9.44 13.80
CA VAL A 121 3.01 9.24 15.25
C VAL A 121 2.00 8.13 15.51
N LEU A 122 2.49 6.92 15.71
CA LEU A 122 1.67 5.75 15.98
C LEU A 122 1.61 5.43 17.47
N ARG A 123 0.44 4.96 17.91
CA ARG A 123 0.30 4.20 19.16
C ARG A 123 0.26 2.72 18.83
N GLN A 124 0.41 1.87 19.84
CA GLN A 124 0.18 0.44 19.67
C GLN A 124 -1.23 0.22 19.08
N PRO A 125 -1.36 -0.54 17.99
CA PRO A 125 -2.65 -0.70 17.33
C PRO A 125 -3.61 -1.55 18.16
N GLU A 126 -4.89 -1.32 17.95
CA GLU A 126 -5.94 -2.24 18.40
C GLU A 126 -6.01 -3.40 17.41
N TRP A 127 -5.39 -4.53 17.74
CA TRP A 127 -5.28 -5.70 16.86
C TRP A 127 -6.63 -6.28 16.42
N GLU A 128 -7.71 -6.00 17.17
CA GLU A 128 -9.08 -6.40 16.84
C GLU A 128 -9.62 -5.72 15.57
N GLN A 129 -9.02 -4.61 15.15
CA GLN A 129 -9.38 -3.86 13.94
C GLN A 129 -8.69 -4.41 12.67
N MET A 130 -7.84 -5.42 12.80
CA MET A 130 -7.21 -6.05 11.63
C MET A 130 -8.19 -6.97 10.91
N PRO A 131 -8.13 -7.04 9.56
CA PRO A 131 -8.98 -7.94 8.80
C PRO A 131 -8.77 -9.40 9.26
N TYR A 132 -9.88 -10.08 9.54
CA TYR A 132 -9.88 -11.48 9.99
C TYR A 132 -9.49 -12.43 8.85
N GLY A 133 -9.07 -13.65 9.19
CA GLY A 133 -8.53 -14.65 8.25
C GLY A 133 -9.53 -15.32 7.28
N GLY A 134 -10.63 -14.65 6.90
CA GLY A 134 -11.56 -15.12 5.87
C GLY A 134 -11.04 -14.89 4.44
N GLU A 135 -11.78 -15.38 3.44
CA GLU A 135 -11.42 -15.17 2.03
C GLU A 135 -11.46 -13.68 1.66
N VAL A 136 -12.48 -12.96 2.16
CA VAL A 136 -12.57 -11.50 2.02
C VAL A 136 -11.38 -10.81 2.69
N GLY A 137 -11.00 -11.24 3.89
CA GLY A 137 -9.83 -10.71 4.59
C GLY A 137 -8.53 -10.88 3.80
N GLY A 138 -8.33 -12.03 3.14
CA GLY A 138 -7.20 -12.24 2.23
C GLY A 138 -7.19 -11.25 1.06
N ILE A 139 -8.37 -10.94 0.49
CA ILE A 139 -8.52 -9.94 -0.57
C ILE A 139 -8.22 -8.53 -0.04
N VAL A 140 -8.70 -8.20 1.15
CA VAL A 140 -8.43 -6.91 1.81
C VAL A 140 -6.95 -6.71 2.08
N ILE A 141 -6.25 -7.72 2.61
CA ILE A 141 -4.80 -7.65 2.87
C ILE A 141 -4.05 -7.34 1.56
N HIS A 142 -4.43 -7.99 0.46
CA HIS A 142 -3.84 -7.69 -0.85
C HIS A 142 -4.17 -6.26 -1.31
N ALA A 143 -5.43 -5.83 -1.17
CA ALA A 143 -5.86 -4.47 -1.52
C ALA A 143 -5.10 -3.39 -0.72
N LEU A 144 -4.88 -3.59 0.57
CA LEU A 144 -4.11 -2.69 1.44
C LEU A 144 -2.65 -2.58 0.99
N SER A 145 -2.06 -3.69 0.52
CA SER A 145 -0.71 -3.68 -0.05
C SER A 145 -0.64 -2.89 -1.36
N LEU A 146 -1.60 -3.12 -2.27
CA LEU A 146 -1.72 -2.36 -3.53
C LEU A 146 -1.94 -0.86 -3.25
N TYR A 147 -2.79 -0.53 -2.28
CA TYR A 147 -3.01 0.84 -1.83
C TYR A 147 -1.72 1.48 -1.28
N SER A 148 -0.99 0.75 -0.44
CA SER A 148 0.28 1.23 0.15
C SER A 148 1.36 1.46 -0.90
N GLN A 149 1.45 0.62 -1.93
CA GLN A 149 2.35 0.84 -3.07
C GLN A 149 1.93 2.08 -3.88
N MET A 150 0.62 2.27 -4.07
CA MET A 150 0.07 3.41 -4.80
C MET A 150 0.38 4.75 -4.12
N ILE A 151 0.17 4.88 -2.81
CA ILE A 151 0.45 6.14 -2.10
C ILE A 151 1.96 6.47 -2.06
N GLN A 152 2.83 5.46 -2.12
CA GLN A 152 4.30 5.63 -2.18
C GLN A 152 4.82 5.99 -3.59
N THR A 153 4.02 5.77 -4.63
CA THR A 153 4.43 6.04 -6.01
C THR A 153 4.63 7.54 -6.23
N GLN A 154 5.64 7.95 -7.00
CA GLN A 154 5.93 9.38 -7.23
C GLN A 154 5.27 9.95 -8.49
N SER A 155 5.00 9.11 -9.49
CA SER A 155 4.37 9.54 -10.75
C SER A 155 2.85 9.63 -10.59
N SER A 156 2.26 10.80 -10.89
CA SER A 156 0.80 10.96 -10.87
C SER A 156 0.14 10.07 -11.93
N THR A 157 0.75 9.97 -13.12
CA THR A 157 0.26 9.03 -14.15
C THR A 157 0.22 7.59 -13.64
N ALA A 158 1.30 7.10 -13.00
CA ALA A 158 1.33 5.73 -12.48
C ALA A 158 0.33 5.51 -11.32
N LYS A 159 0.25 6.47 -10.38
CA LYS A 159 -0.76 6.44 -9.29
C LYS A 159 -2.17 6.31 -9.84
N PHE A 160 -2.51 7.09 -10.86
CA PHE A 160 -3.84 7.08 -11.46
C PHE A 160 -4.17 5.72 -12.07
N ILE A 161 -3.24 5.11 -12.82
CA ILE A 161 -3.44 3.78 -13.38
C ILE A 161 -3.57 2.72 -12.28
N GLN A 162 -2.72 2.78 -11.25
CA GLN A 162 -2.81 1.87 -10.11
C GLN A 162 -4.13 2.01 -9.35
N ALA A 163 -4.66 3.23 -9.19
CA ALA A 163 -5.96 3.46 -8.57
C ALA A 163 -7.09 2.78 -9.36
N LEU A 164 -7.09 2.92 -10.68
CA LEU A 164 -8.08 2.25 -11.54
C LEU A 164 -7.94 0.72 -11.49
N SER A 165 -6.71 0.20 -11.50
CA SER A 165 -6.46 -1.24 -11.36
C SER A 165 -6.87 -1.77 -9.99
N LEU A 166 -6.70 -0.99 -8.93
CA LEU A 166 -7.18 -1.34 -7.59
C LEU A 166 -8.71 -1.38 -7.55
N LEU A 167 -9.41 -0.44 -8.18
CA LEU A 167 -10.87 -0.50 -8.33
C LEU A 167 -11.33 -1.72 -9.14
N GLU A 168 -10.62 -2.08 -10.22
CA GLU A 168 -10.88 -3.30 -10.98
C GLU A 168 -10.73 -4.56 -10.09
N PHE A 169 -9.65 -4.65 -9.31
CA PHE A 169 -9.39 -5.73 -8.37
C PHE A 169 -10.46 -5.82 -7.27
N LEU A 170 -10.80 -4.69 -6.65
CA LEU A 170 -11.80 -4.63 -5.57
C LEU A 170 -13.20 -5.05 -6.06
N ALA A 171 -13.55 -4.68 -7.30
CA ALA A 171 -14.83 -5.10 -7.88
C ALA A 171 -14.86 -6.59 -8.24
N PHE A 172 -13.75 -7.12 -8.77
CA PHE A 172 -13.66 -8.50 -9.28
C PHE A 172 -12.29 -9.12 -8.97
N PRO A 173 -12.04 -9.55 -7.72
CA PRO A 173 -10.71 -10.02 -7.29
C PRO A 173 -10.29 -11.35 -7.93
N LYS A 174 -11.25 -12.14 -8.42
CA LYS A 174 -11.03 -13.46 -9.03
C LYS A 174 -10.93 -13.43 -10.56
N ALA A 175 -11.28 -12.33 -11.21
CA ALA A 175 -11.32 -12.29 -12.68
C ALA A 175 -11.23 -10.88 -13.26
N TYR A 176 -10.61 -10.77 -14.42
CA TYR A 176 -10.66 -9.52 -15.20
C TYR A 176 -12.08 -9.24 -15.71
N GLN A 177 -12.53 -7.98 -15.60
CA GLN A 177 -13.79 -7.50 -16.16
C GLN A 177 -13.61 -6.15 -16.85
N LYS A 178 -14.49 -5.84 -17.80
CA LYS A 178 -14.55 -4.51 -18.43
C LYS A 178 -14.95 -3.46 -17.40
N PHE A 179 -14.37 -2.26 -17.53
CA PHE A 179 -14.63 -1.15 -16.60
C PHE A 179 -16.11 -0.73 -16.52
N THR A 180 -16.89 -1.00 -17.57
CA THR A 180 -18.35 -0.80 -17.58
C THR A 180 -19.07 -1.60 -16.48
N LYS A 181 -18.58 -2.81 -16.17
CA LYS A 181 -19.07 -3.60 -15.03
C LYS A 181 -18.48 -3.11 -13.71
N VAL A 182 -17.18 -2.79 -13.69
CA VAL A 182 -16.47 -2.31 -12.50
C VAL A 182 -17.16 -1.08 -11.91
N LYS A 183 -17.37 -0.03 -12.72
CA LYS A 183 -18.02 1.21 -12.26
C LYS A 183 -19.41 0.97 -11.66
N THR A 184 -20.13 -0.04 -12.17
CA THR A 184 -21.47 -0.39 -11.67
C THR A 184 -21.39 -0.98 -10.27
N VAL A 185 -20.42 -1.85 -10.02
CA VAL A 185 -20.15 -2.41 -8.68
C VAL A 185 -19.68 -1.32 -7.72
N ILE A 186 -18.64 -0.57 -8.08
CA ILE A 186 -18.06 0.48 -7.22
C ILE A 186 -19.10 1.54 -6.85
N SER A 187 -19.97 1.95 -7.79
CA SER A 187 -20.99 2.97 -7.52
C SER A 187 -21.98 2.61 -6.41
N ARG A 188 -22.20 1.32 -6.14
CA ARG A 188 -23.10 0.86 -5.08
C ARG A 188 -22.52 1.06 -3.68
N TYR A 189 -21.19 1.00 -3.55
CA TYR A 189 -20.51 1.28 -2.27
C TYR A 189 -20.51 2.77 -1.91
N ILE A 190 -20.66 3.64 -2.92
CA ILE A 190 -20.56 5.09 -2.71
C ILE A 190 -21.93 5.69 -2.37
N THR A 191 -23.00 5.25 -3.04
CA THR A 191 -24.35 5.79 -2.82
C THR A 191 -25.46 4.81 -3.16
N THR A 192 -26.54 4.89 -2.38
CA THR A 192 -27.83 4.23 -2.63
C THR A 192 -28.79 5.13 -3.42
N CYS A 193 -28.50 6.42 -3.55
CA CYS A 193 -29.35 7.38 -4.26
C CYS A 193 -29.20 7.24 -5.79
N PRO A 194 -30.29 6.96 -6.55
CA PRO A 194 -30.18 6.75 -7.99
C PRO A 194 -29.63 7.96 -8.79
N SER A 195 -29.97 9.18 -8.38
CA SER A 195 -29.52 10.39 -9.07
C SER A 195 -28.03 10.67 -8.84
N GLU A 196 -27.53 10.40 -7.63
CA GLU A 196 -26.10 10.47 -7.31
C GLU A 196 -25.33 9.35 -7.99
N ARG A 197 -25.88 8.13 -8.01
CA ARG A 197 -25.29 6.98 -8.70
C ARG A 197 -25.08 7.29 -10.17
N LYS A 198 -26.05 7.95 -10.84
CA LYS A 198 -25.87 8.40 -12.23
C LYS A 198 -24.69 9.35 -12.37
N LYS A 199 -24.55 10.36 -11.50
CA LYS A 199 -23.41 11.29 -11.52
C LYS A 199 -22.07 10.56 -11.38
N ILE A 200 -22.00 9.56 -10.49
CA ILE A 200 -20.80 8.73 -10.31
C ILE A 200 -20.50 7.91 -11.57
N LEU A 201 -21.51 7.31 -12.19
CA LEU A 201 -21.34 6.54 -13.43
C LEU A 201 -20.89 7.40 -14.60
N ASP A 202 -21.42 8.62 -14.73
CA ASP A 202 -21.00 9.62 -15.72
C ASP A 202 -19.56 10.07 -15.45
N ARG A 203 -19.22 10.25 -14.17
CA ARG A 203 -17.85 10.57 -13.75
C ARG A 203 -16.87 9.45 -14.08
N PHE A 204 -17.23 8.18 -13.87
CA PHE A 204 -16.40 7.05 -14.28
C PHE A 204 -16.18 6.97 -15.80
N GLU A 205 -17.12 7.43 -16.62
CA GLU A 205 -16.89 7.56 -18.06
C GLU A 205 -15.78 8.58 -18.35
N GLU A 206 -15.79 9.74 -17.67
CA GLU A 206 -14.72 10.74 -17.79
C GLU A 206 -13.35 10.19 -17.37
N LEU A 207 -13.31 9.41 -16.30
CA LEU A 207 -12.09 8.76 -15.83
C LEU A 207 -11.59 7.67 -16.79
N THR A 208 -12.46 7.12 -17.65
CA THR A 208 -12.13 5.94 -18.45
C THR A 208 -12.28 6.13 -19.95
N GLY A 209 -13.49 5.98 -20.49
CA GLY A 209 -13.74 5.81 -21.93
C GLY A 209 -14.62 6.88 -22.58
N LYS A 210 -14.82 8.03 -21.95
CA LYS A 210 -15.64 9.13 -22.53
C LYS A 210 -15.10 9.53 -23.90
N LYS A 211 -16.02 9.72 -24.84
CA LYS A 211 -15.75 10.26 -26.18
C LYS A 211 -16.37 11.65 -26.33
N ASP A 212 -15.72 12.49 -27.12
CA ASP A 212 -16.30 13.76 -27.55
C ASP A 212 -17.54 13.46 -28.42
N PRO A 213 -18.72 14.02 -28.11
CA PRO A 213 -19.94 13.74 -28.88
C PRO A 213 -19.92 14.30 -30.31
N VAL A 214 -19.08 15.30 -30.58
CA VAL A 214 -19.02 16.01 -31.86
C VAL A 214 -17.87 15.46 -32.72
N THR A 215 -16.67 15.34 -32.15
CA THR A 215 -15.48 14.92 -32.90
C THR A 215 -15.26 13.41 -32.87
N GLY A 216 -15.82 12.72 -31.88
CA GLY A 216 -15.58 11.29 -31.65
C GLY A 216 -14.24 10.98 -30.98
N ASP A 217 -13.47 12.00 -30.61
CA ASP A 217 -12.15 11.84 -29.98
C ASP A 217 -12.25 11.21 -28.58
N GLU A 218 -11.25 10.41 -28.22
CA GLU A 218 -11.16 9.80 -26.90
C GLU A 218 -10.78 10.86 -25.86
N MET A 219 -11.74 11.24 -25.00
CA MET A 219 -11.56 12.20 -23.90
C MET A 219 -11.22 11.53 -22.57
N GLY A 220 -11.65 10.28 -22.38
CA GLY A 220 -11.52 9.55 -21.13
C GLY A 220 -10.07 9.37 -20.69
N LEU A 221 -9.77 9.69 -19.42
CA LEU A 221 -8.39 9.76 -18.94
C LEU A 221 -7.63 8.43 -19.09
N ARG A 222 -8.23 7.30 -18.70
CA ARG A 222 -7.63 5.96 -18.87
C ARG A 222 -7.29 5.68 -20.32
N THR A 223 -8.20 5.93 -21.25
CA THR A 223 -7.96 5.69 -22.68
C THR A 223 -6.81 6.57 -23.19
N ARG A 224 -6.82 7.86 -22.84
CA ARG A 224 -5.76 8.79 -23.26
C ARG A 224 -4.39 8.42 -22.69
N ILE A 225 -4.32 7.89 -21.47
CA ILE A 225 -3.06 7.46 -20.85
C ILE A 225 -2.61 6.11 -21.42
N VAL A 226 -3.46 5.09 -21.34
CA VAL A 226 -3.08 3.70 -21.64
C VAL A 226 -2.97 3.43 -23.14
N HIS A 227 -3.89 3.97 -23.94
CA HIS A 227 -3.98 3.64 -25.37
C HIS A 227 -3.31 4.69 -26.27
N ILE A 228 -3.27 5.95 -25.83
CA ILE A 228 -2.69 7.06 -26.61
C ILE A 228 -1.30 7.46 -26.08
N GLY A 229 -0.93 7.05 -24.85
CA GLY A 229 0.38 7.35 -24.25
C GLY A 229 0.48 8.75 -23.63
N GLY A 230 -0.65 9.37 -23.30
CA GLY A 230 -0.70 10.65 -22.59
C GLY A 230 -0.19 10.56 -21.15
N ARG A 231 0.29 11.69 -20.62
CA ARG A 231 0.64 11.83 -19.20
C ARG A 231 -0.47 12.59 -18.47
N LEU A 232 -0.89 12.12 -17.30
CA LEU A 232 -1.92 12.77 -16.49
C LEU A 232 -1.59 14.24 -16.23
N GLU A 233 -0.32 14.56 -16.02
CA GLU A 233 0.17 15.91 -15.78
C GLU A 233 -0.05 16.87 -16.96
N PHE A 234 -0.25 16.34 -18.17
CA PHE A 234 -0.61 17.12 -19.36
C PHE A 234 -2.12 17.11 -19.63
N LEU A 235 -2.80 16.02 -19.25
CA LEU A 235 -4.26 15.88 -19.40
C LEU A 235 -5.02 16.71 -18.36
N VAL A 236 -4.45 16.84 -17.15
CA VAL A 236 -4.95 17.60 -16.02
C VAL A 236 -3.81 18.50 -15.50
N PRO A 237 -3.56 19.66 -16.13
CA PRO A 237 -2.37 20.47 -15.83
C PRO A 237 -2.37 21.05 -14.42
N SER A 238 -3.54 21.46 -13.94
CA SER A 238 -3.73 22.04 -12.60
C SER A 238 -3.34 21.03 -11.52
N GLY A 239 -2.42 21.42 -10.62
CA GLY A 239 -2.08 20.62 -9.44
C GLY A 239 -3.29 20.44 -8.52
N ARG A 240 -4.05 21.52 -8.31
CA ARG A 240 -5.29 21.47 -7.51
C ARG A 240 -6.30 20.46 -8.06
N ASP A 241 -6.47 20.39 -9.38
CA ASP A 241 -7.44 19.47 -9.99
C ASP A 241 -6.94 18.03 -9.94
N ARG A 242 -5.61 17.82 -10.01
CA ARG A 242 -5.00 16.50 -9.77
C ARG A 242 -5.16 16.07 -8.31
N GLU A 243 -4.97 16.98 -7.36
CA GLU A 243 -5.20 16.69 -5.94
C GLU A 243 -6.66 16.29 -5.69
N ALA A 244 -7.61 17.08 -6.21
CA ALA A 244 -9.03 16.75 -6.12
C ALA A 244 -9.37 15.39 -6.76
N LEU A 245 -8.77 15.09 -7.92
CA LEU A 245 -8.91 13.79 -8.59
C LEU A 245 -8.38 12.63 -7.72
N PHE A 246 -7.22 12.79 -7.07
CA PHE A 246 -6.67 11.73 -6.22
C PHE A 246 -7.49 11.53 -4.94
N LEU A 247 -7.98 12.60 -4.32
CA LEU A 247 -8.89 12.52 -3.18
C LEU A 247 -10.24 11.88 -3.57
N GLU A 248 -10.73 12.15 -4.78
CA GLU A 248 -11.92 11.48 -5.34
C GLU A 248 -11.68 9.96 -5.47
N LEU A 249 -10.57 9.56 -6.07
CA LEU A 249 -10.19 8.15 -6.23
C LEU A 249 -9.93 7.46 -4.87
N ASP A 250 -9.32 8.17 -3.93
CA ASP A 250 -9.12 7.72 -2.55
C ASP A 250 -10.45 7.34 -1.91
N GLY A 251 -11.46 8.21 -2.02
CA GLY A 251 -12.80 7.99 -1.50
C GLY A 251 -13.43 6.72 -2.10
N TYR A 252 -13.36 6.54 -3.41
CA TYR A 252 -13.92 5.35 -4.07
C TYR A 252 -13.26 4.06 -3.60
N VAL A 253 -11.92 4.05 -3.49
CA VAL A 253 -11.18 2.87 -3.01
C VAL A 253 -11.51 2.60 -1.55
N ARG A 254 -11.53 3.63 -0.71
CA ARG A 254 -11.78 3.48 0.73
C ARG A 254 -13.17 2.95 1.04
N CYS A 255 -14.22 3.47 0.39
CA CYS A 255 -15.59 2.98 0.58
C CYS A 255 -15.71 1.45 0.39
N VAL A 256 -14.95 0.88 -0.56
CA VAL A 256 -14.97 -0.57 -0.80
C VAL A 256 -14.12 -1.30 0.22
N ILE A 257 -12.89 -0.83 0.48
CA ILE A 257 -11.98 -1.48 1.45
C ILE A 257 -12.58 -1.48 2.85
N ASP A 258 -13.14 -0.36 3.32
CA ASP A 258 -13.77 -0.25 4.65
C ASP A 258 -14.92 -1.28 4.78
N HIS A 259 -15.80 -1.35 3.78
CA HIS A 259 -16.88 -2.35 3.77
C HIS A 259 -16.35 -3.78 3.76
N MET A 260 -15.25 -4.05 3.04
CA MET A 260 -14.64 -5.39 3.04
C MET A 260 -13.93 -5.72 4.35
N ILE A 261 -13.36 -4.73 5.06
CA ILE A 261 -12.78 -4.91 6.40
C ILE A 261 -13.86 -5.38 7.38
N ASP A 262 -15.03 -4.71 7.37
CA ASP A 262 -16.18 -5.04 8.23
C ASP A 262 -16.71 -6.47 8.00
N HIS A 263 -16.47 -7.02 6.81
CA HIS A 263 -16.92 -8.35 6.40
C HIS A 263 -15.76 -9.33 6.16
N SER A 264 -14.58 -9.04 6.69
CA SER A 264 -13.33 -9.77 6.39
C SER A 264 -13.33 -11.25 6.76
N SER A 265 -14.19 -11.66 7.70
CA SER A 265 -14.35 -13.06 8.13
C SER A 265 -15.15 -13.92 7.15
N LEU A 266 -15.84 -13.33 6.17
CA LEU A 266 -16.71 -14.05 5.24
C LEU A 266 -15.92 -14.78 4.13
N SER A 267 -16.56 -15.80 3.55
CA SER A 267 -16.20 -16.31 2.22
C SER A 267 -16.60 -15.29 1.15
N TRP A 268 -16.03 -15.39 -0.05
CA TRP A 268 -16.41 -14.51 -1.15
C TRP A 268 -17.88 -14.68 -1.54
N ASP A 269 -18.40 -15.91 -1.55
CA ASP A 269 -19.77 -16.18 -1.95
C ASP A 269 -20.78 -15.57 -0.98
N SER A 270 -20.55 -15.69 0.34
CA SER A 270 -21.37 -15.02 1.35
C SER A 270 -21.25 -13.49 1.27
N TYR A 271 -20.09 -12.96 0.89
CA TYR A 271 -19.91 -11.53 0.68
C TYR A 271 -20.66 -11.01 -0.55
N GLU A 272 -20.78 -11.79 -1.62
CA GLU A 272 -21.61 -11.42 -2.78
C GLU A 272 -23.10 -11.30 -2.41
N GLU A 273 -23.59 -12.12 -1.47
CA GLU A 273 -24.96 -12.01 -0.95
C GLU A 273 -25.16 -10.68 -0.18
N VAL A 274 -24.19 -10.27 0.63
CA VAL A 274 -24.20 -8.97 1.31
C VAL A 274 -24.21 -7.83 0.28
N LYS A 275 -23.32 -7.88 -0.72
CA LYS A 275 -23.26 -6.88 -1.80
C LYS A 275 -24.56 -6.78 -2.60
N ALA A 276 -25.30 -7.87 -2.75
CA ALA A 276 -26.56 -7.88 -3.49
C ALA A 276 -27.67 -7.10 -2.78
N GLN A 277 -27.52 -6.85 -1.47
CA GLN A 277 -28.49 -6.13 -0.64
C GLN A 277 -28.23 -4.60 -0.57
N MET A 278 -27.16 -4.11 -1.22
CA MET A 278 -26.77 -2.69 -1.33
C MET A 278 -27.34 -2.00 -2.58
#